data_AF-A0A2T9Z956-F1
#
_entry.id   AF-A0A2T9Z956-F1
#
_cell.length_a   1.000
_cell.length_b   1.000
_cell.length_c   1.000
_cell.angle_alpha   90.00
_cell.angle_beta   90.00
_cell.angle_gamma   90.00
#
_symmetry.space_group_name_H-M   'P 1'
#
loop_
_entity.id
_entity.type
_entity.pdbx_description
1 polymer ?
#
loop_
_entity_poly.entity_id
_entity_poly.type
_entity_poly.pdbx_seq_one_letter_code
_entity_poly.pdbx_strand_id
1 'polypeptide(L)'
;MNFQSKESDVHLDYIARIFVLAQNPELRLVSKQFYLASKSHFTRVDYPLFKYERDQFFSSNQGIFKNITKVFSEKTTLALLDKIEFLEDSNTSDHVESNTEAADHKASTVAPVIDINKLNGKAIELALKRKHFEPAKLLLRAHKIIPSYTKGRSEPYKAFNCKRADLSRFSRSIINPLLDKDQAEILQLLIGQGESSEHTSTILEIGTEKNNMILVKDVLVYDIGNHNKCFINNALKLVSEKGHIEVGNCFSSMELTFMLITIML
;
A
#
# COMPACT_ATOMS: atom_id res chain seq x y z
N MET A 1 -36.76 -16.40 -25.02
CA MET A 1 -35.83 -16.54 -23.88
C MET A 1 -34.62 -17.33 -24.35
N ASN A 2 -33.47 -16.67 -24.47
CA ASN A 2 -32.22 -17.24 -24.97
C ASN A 2 -31.53 -18.03 -23.85
N PHE A 3 -31.60 -19.36 -23.90
CA PHE A 3 -30.84 -20.23 -22.99
C PHE A 3 -29.40 -20.53 -23.49
N GLN A 4 -29.05 -20.09 -24.70
CA GLN A 4 -27.73 -20.36 -25.29
C GLN A 4 -26.58 -19.47 -24.77
N SER A 5 -26.84 -18.36 -24.08
CA SER A 5 -25.76 -17.42 -23.70
C SER A 5 -24.98 -17.82 -22.43
N LYS A 6 -25.55 -18.66 -21.55
CA LYS A 6 -24.85 -19.12 -20.34
C LYS A 6 -23.92 -20.30 -20.62
N GLU A 7 -24.28 -21.16 -21.57
CA GLU A 7 -23.49 -22.33 -21.94
C GLU A 7 -22.23 -21.92 -22.72
N SER A 8 -22.32 -20.88 -23.54
CA SER A 8 -21.17 -20.31 -24.26
C SER A 8 -20.11 -19.70 -23.34
N ASP A 9 -20.52 -19.07 -22.23
CA ASP A 9 -19.59 -18.47 -21.26
C ASP A 9 -18.81 -19.53 -20.48
N VAL A 10 -19.47 -20.63 -20.10
CA VAL A 10 -18.83 -21.76 -19.43
C VAL A 10 -17.81 -22.43 -20.36
N HIS A 11 -18.15 -22.60 -21.65
CA HIS A 11 -17.21 -23.13 -22.63
C HIS A 11 -16.01 -22.19 -22.87
N LEU A 12 -16.23 -20.88 -22.94
CA LEU A 12 -15.15 -19.88 -23.06
C LEU A 12 -14.20 -19.90 -21.87
N ASP A 13 -14.70 -20.10 -20.65
CA ASP A 13 -13.90 -20.22 -19.43
C ASP A 13 -13.02 -21.48 -19.44
N TYR A 14 -13.59 -22.65 -19.74
CA TYR A 14 -12.80 -23.89 -19.86
C TYR A 14 -11.72 -23.78 -20.94
N ILE A 15 -12.01 -23.13 -22.05
CA ILE A 15 -11.05 -23.05 -23.16
C ILE A 15 -9.98 -21.96 -22.91
N ALA A 16 -10.35 -20.87 -22.25
CA ALA A 16 -9.40 -19.90 -21.71
C ALA A 16 -8.40 -20.59 -20.76
N ARG A 17 -8.90 -21.42 -19.83
CA ARG A 17 -8.08 -22.23 -18.91
C ARG A 17 -7.13 -23.18 -19.65
N ILE A 18 -7.62 -23.90 -20.67
CA ILE A 18 -6.78 -24.78 -21.51
C ILE A 18 -5.65 -24.01 -22.18
N PHE A 19 -5.91 -22.80 -22.69
CA PHE A 19 -4.87 -21.99 -23.30
C PHE A 19 -3.79 -21.56 -22.31
N VAL A 20 -4.19 -21.10 -21.11
CA VAL A 20 -3.19 -20.65 -20.15
C VAL A 20 -2.38 -21.83 -19.57
N LEU A 21 -3.01 -22.99 -19.42
CA LEU A 21 -2.35 -24.25 -19.07
C LEU A 21 -1.33 -24.69 -20.12
N ALA A 22 -1.61 -24.50 -21.41
CA ALA A 22 -0.78 -25.00 -22.51
C ALA A 22 0.41 -24.08 -22.88
N GLN A 23 0.36 -22.77 -22.57
CA GLN A 23 1.32 -21.74 -23.04
C GLN A 23 1.70 -21.86 -24.53
N ASN A 24 0.84 -22.46 -25.35
CA ASN A 24 1.20 -22.84 -26.71
C ASN A 24 0.84 -21.69 -27.66
N PRO A 25 1.84 -21.02 -28.29
CA PRO A 25 1.57 -19.94 -29.24
C PRO A 25 0.79 -20.43 -30.48
N GLU A 26 0.81 -21.73 -30.79
CA GLU A 26 0.14 -22.33 -31.94
C GLU A 26 -1.37 -22.50 -31.75
N LEU A 27 -1.91 -22.38 -30.52
CA LEU A 27 -3.37 -22.36 -30.28
C LEU A 27 -4.06 -21.16 -30.97
N ARG A 28 -3.30 -20.12 -31.35
CA ARG A 28 -3.79 -19.02 -32.20
C ARG A 28 -4.26 -19.48 -33.57
N LEU A 29 -3.74 -20.61 -34.05
CA LEU A 29 -4.08 -21.20 -35.34
C LEU A 29 -5.37 -22.02 -35.27
N VAL A 30 -5.81 -22.39 -34.06
CA VAL A 30 -7.03 -23.19 -33.85
C VAL A 30 -8.27 -22.30 -33.83
N SER A 31 -8.23 -21.15 -33.16
CA SER A 31 -9.31 -20.16 -33.22
C SER A 31 -8.88 -18.76 -32.78
N LYS A 32 -9.35 -17.76 -33.52
CA LYS A 32 -9.14 -16.33 -33.23
C LYS A 32 -9.76 -15.93 -31.89
N GLN A 33 -10.91 -16.51 -31.53
CA GLN A 33 -11.55 -16.21 -30.24
C GLN A 33 -10.71 -16.73 -29.06
N PHE A 34 -10.07 -17.89 -29.19
CA PHE A 34 -9.15 -18.41 -28.14
C PHE A 34 -7.89 -17.58 -27.99
N TYR A 35 -7.36 -17.08 -29.10
CA TYR A 35 -6.26 -16.14 -29.04
C TYR A 35 -6.64 -14.86 -28.30
N LEU A 36 -7.80 -14.28 -28.59
CA LEU A 36 -8.24 -13.05 -27.93
C LEU A 36 -8.54 -13.26 -26.44
N ALA A 37 -9.25 -14.34 -26.09
CA ALA A 37 -9.55 -14.69 -24.70
C ALA A 37 -8.28 -14.89 -23.87
N SER A 38 -7.26 -15.56 -24.41
CA SER A 38 -5.99 -15.78 -23.71
C SER A 38 -5.08 -14.56 -23.60
N LYS A 39 -5.31 -13.52 -24.41
CA LYS A 39 -4.65 -12.22 -24.24
C LYS A 39 -5.33 -11.35 -23.18
N SER A 40 -6.52 -11.72 -22.73
CA SER A 40 -7.20 -11.02 -21.63
C SER A 40 -6.35 -11.04 -20.37
N HIS A 41 -6.28 -9.90 -19.69
CA HIS A 41 -5.56 -9.77 -18.43
C HIS A 41 -6.19 -10.61 -17.33
N PHE A 42 -7.51 -10.74 -17.30
CA PHE A 42 -8.23 -11.56 -16.31
C PHE A 42 -7.87 -13.04 -16.43
N THR A 43 -7.95 -13.59 -17.64
CA THR A 43 -7.57 -14.98 -17.94
C THR A 43 -6.12 -15.28 -17.57
N ARG A 44 -5.21 -14.32 -17.81
CA ARG A 44 -3.79 -14.43 -17.45
C ARG A 44 -3.51 -14.36 -15.96
N VAL A 45 -4.44 -13.85 -15.17
CA VAL A 45 -4.37 -13.76 -13.70
C VAL A 45 -4.96 -15.00 -13.05
N ASP A 46 -6.07 -15.50 -13.58
CA ASP A 46 -6.79 -16.65 -13.01
C ASP A 46 -5.97 -17.93 -13.02
N TYR A 47 -5.20 -18.14 -14.09
CA TYR A 47 -4.34 -19.32 -14.20
C TYR A 47 -3.24 -19.39 -13.14
N PRO A 48 -2.38 -18.35 -12.97
CA PRO A 48 -1.35 -18.42 -11.96
C PRO A 48 -1.94 -18.50 -10.54
N LEU A 49 -3.10 -17.88 -10.27
CA LEU A 49 -3.80 -18.03 -8.98
C LEU A 49 -4.36 -19.44 -8.76
N PHE A 50 -4.82 -20.12 -9.82
CA PHE A 50 -5.33 -21.49 -9.74
C PHE A 50 -4.20 -22.52 -9.62
N LYS A 51 -3.11 -22.32 -10.37
CA LYS A 51 -2.01 -23.28 -10.47
C LYS A 51 -1.05 -23.23 -9.28
N TYR A 52 -0.87 -22.05 -8.70
CA TYR A 52 0.01 -21.85 -7.55
C TYR A 52 -0.86 -21.48 -6.37
N GLU A 53 -0.75 -22.23 -5.28
CA GLU A 53 -1.35 -21.84 -4.00
C GLU A 53 -0.89 -20.41 -3.65
N ARG A 54 -1.75 -19.64 -2.96
CA ARG A 54 -1.52 -18.22 -2.65
C ARG A 54 -0.11 -17.97 -2.10
N ASP A 55 0.33 -18.88 -1.25
CA ASP A 55 1.59 -18.89 -0.49
C ASP A 55 2.80 -19.14 -1.41
N GLN A 56 2.59 -19.93 -2.47
CA GLN A 56 3.61 -20.27 -3.46
C GLN A 56 3.68 -19.22 -4.58
N PHE A 57 2.60 -18.47 -4.80
CA PHE A 57 2.49 -17.48 -5.86
C PHE A 57 3.61 -16.42 -5.81
N PHE A 58 3.84 -15.86 -4.62
CA PHE A 58 4.84 -14.82 -4.36
C PHE A 58 6.21 -15.37 -3.92
N SER A 59 6.38 -16.69 -3.88
CA SER A 59 7.66 -17.30 -3.52
C SER A 59 8.73 -16.97 -4.57
N SER A 60 9.82 -16.34 -4.13
CA SER A 60 10.97 -16.05 -5.00
C SER A 60 11.68 -17.31 -5.51
N ASN A 61 11.53 -18.43 -4.79
CA ASN A 61 12.25 -19.67 -5.06
C ASN A 61 11.45 -20.69 -5.89
N GLN A 62 10.11 -20.65 -5.79
CA GLN A 62 9.20 -21.65 -6.38
C GLN A 62 8.00 -21.04 -7.13
N GLY A 63 7.81 -19.72 -7.07
CA GLY A 63 6.64 -19.04 -7.63
C GLY A 63 6.75 -18.65 -9.11
N ILE A 64 5.68 -18.02 -9.61
CA ILE A 64 5.51 -17.60 -11.01
C ILE A 64 6.60 -16.63 -11.45
N PHE A 65 7.13 -15.83 -10.52
CA PHE A 65 8.17 -14.85 -10.81
C PHE A 65 9.47 -15.47 -11.32
N LYS A 66 9.77 -16.73 -10.98
CA LYS A 66 10.96 -17.44 -11.47
C LYS A 66 10.74 -18.05 -12.86
N ASN A 67 9.54 -18.55 -13.12
CA ASN A 67 9.27 -19.39 -14.30
C ASN A 67 8.49 -18.67 -15.41
N ILE A 68 7.81 -17.56 -15.11
CA ILE A 68 6.85 -16.90 -16.02
C ILE A 68 6.98 -15.37 -15.94
N THR A 69 8.20 -14.85 -16.07
CA THR A 69 8.46 -13.39 -16.07
C THR A 69 7.78 -12.63 -17.21
N LYS A 70 7.46 -13.31 -18.33
CA LYS A 70 6.89 -12.67 -19.54
C LYS A 70 5.37 -12.46 -19.52
N VAL A 71 4.63 -13.01 -18.56
CA VAL A 71 3.15 -12.93 -18.53
C VAL A 71 2.63 -11.74 -17.71
N PHE A 72 3.44 -11.22 -16.78
CA PHE A 72 3.12 -10.04 -15.99
C PHE A 72 3.40 -8.75 -16.76
N SER A 73 2.41 -8.34 -17.55
CA SER A 73 2.28 -6.94 -17.93
C SER A 73 1.70 -6.14 -16.77
N GLU A 74 1.93 -4.83 -16.73
CA GLU A 74 1.37 -3.94 -15.70
C GLU A 74 -0.15 -4.12 -15.51
N LYS A 75 -0.90 -4.26 -16.62
CA LYS A 75 -2.35 -4.53 -16.59
C LYS A 75 -2.70 -5.90 -15.98
N THR A 76 -1.86 -6.91 -16.20
CA THR A 76 -2.01 -8.24 -15.58
C THR A 76 -1.71 -8.17 -14.09
N THR A 77 -0.70 -7.40 -13.67
CA THR A 77 -0.34 -7.22 -12.25
C THR A 77 -1.45 -6.50 -11.49
N LEU A 78 -2.08 -5.49 -12.09
CA LEU A 78 -3.22 -4.79 -11.47
C LEU A 78 -4.43 -5.72 -11.32
N ALA A 79 -4.80 -6.43 -12.38
CA ALA A 79 -5.90 -7.41 -12.32
C ALA A 79 -5.62 -8.54 -11.31
N LEU A 80 -4.35 -8.87 -11.06
CA LEU A 80 -3.95 -9.81 -10.01
C LEU A 80 -4.20 -9.23 -8.62
N LEU A 81 -3.72 -8.01 -8.38
CA LEU A 81 -3.89 -7.34 -7.09
C LEU A 81 -5.37 -7.15 -6.72
N ASP A 82 -6.23 -6.89 -7.72
CA ASP A 82 -7.68 -6.78 -7.52
C ASP A 82 -8.35 -8.11 -7.12
N LYS A 83 -7.74 -9.26 -7.44
CA LYS A 83 -8.31 -10.59 -7.14
C LYS A 83 -7.79 -11.22 -5.85
N ILE A 84 -6.69 -10.72 -5.29
CA ILE A 84 -6.10 -11.28 -4.09
C ILE A 84 -6.68 -10.56 -2.88
N GLU A 85 -7.50 -11.26 -2.09
CA GLU A 85 -7.86 -10.81 -0.74
C GLU A 85 -6.66 -10.98 0.19
N PHE A 86 -6.15 -9.88 0.70
CA PHE A 86 -5.14 -9.87 1.75
C PHE A 86 -5.87 -9.97 3.09
N LEU A 87 -5.67 -11.08 3.81
CA LEU A 87 -6.15 -11.21 5.18
C LEU A 87 -5.30 -10.27 6.05
N GLU A 88 -5.92 -9.26 6.65
CA GLU A 88 -5.29 -8.51 7.73
C GLU A 88 -5.33 -9.37 8.99
N ASP A 89 -4.19 -9.91 9.42
CA ASP A 89 -4.10 -10.63 10.69
C ASP A 89 -4.28 -9.63 11.84
N SER A 90 -5.49 -9.59 12.39
CA SER A 90 -5.86 -8.83 13.57
C SER A 90 -5.36 -9.52 14.84
N ASN A 91 -4.05 -9.60 15.06
CA ASN A 91 -3.51 -10.11 16.32
C ASN A 91 -2.34 -9.24 16.81
N THR A 92 -2.68 -8.19 17.55
CA THR A 92 -1.81 -7.59 18.57
C THR A 92 -1.67 -8.60 19.71
N SER A 93 -0.58 -9.35 19.71
CA SER A 93 -0.15 -10.16 20.83
C SER A 93 1.12 -9.53 21.39
N ASP A 94 0.96 -8.76 22.47
CA ASP A 94 2.06 -8.25 23.29
C ASP A 94 2.84 -9.44 23.84
N HIS A 95 4.02 -9.69 23.29
CA HIS A 95 4.91 -10.73 23.82
C HIS A 95 5.91 -10.10 24.79
N VAL A 96 5.70 -10.44 26.06
CA VAL A 96 6.57 -10.18 27.20
C VAL A 96 7.98 -10.73 26.92
N GLU A 97 8.99 -9.87 27.07
CA GLU A 97 10.41 -10.24 27.07
C GLU A 97 10.74 -11.06 28.32
N SER A 98 11.12 -12.33 28.14
CA SER A 98 11.73 -13.14 29.18
C SER A 98 13.26 -13.12 29.02
N ASN A 99 13.93 -12.44 29.94
CA ASN A 99 15.39 -12.44 30.03
C ASN A 99 15.88 -13.83 30.46
N THR A 100 16.51 -14.54 29.53
CA THR A 100 17.34 -15.70 29.85
C THR A 100 18.65 -15.56 29.07
N GLU A 101 19.75 -15.38 29.79
CA GLU A 101 21.11 -15.47 29.24
C GLU A 101 21.30 -16.86 28.63
N ALA A 102 21.44 -16.91 27.31
CA ALA A 102 21.81 -18.10 26.57
C ALA A 102 22.97 -17.76 25.64
N ALA A 103 23.92 -18.70 25.57
CA ALA A 103 25.16 -18.66 24.79
C ALA A 103 24.99 -18.05 23.37
N ASP A 104 26.05 -17.39 22.89
CA ASP A 104 26.22 -16.71 21.59
C ASP A 104 25.90 -17.58 20.36
N HIS A 105 24.65 -18.04 20.24
CA HIS A 105 24.12 -18.58 19.00
C HIS A 105 23.69 -17.39 18.15
N LYS A 106 24.51 -17.12 17.12
CA LYS A 106 24.27 -16.09 16.11
C LYS A 106 22.88 -16.28 15.50
N ALA A 107 21.89 -15.56 16.03
CA ALA A 107 20.51 -15.64 15.56
C ALA A 107 20.45 -15.37 14.05
N SER A 108 19.77 -16.25 13.31
CA SER A 108 19.57 -16.03 11.89
C SER A 108 18.72 -14.76 11.70
N THR A 109 19.22 -13.85 10.87
CA THR A 109 18.51 -12.62 10.51
C THR A 109 17.65 -12.90 9.29
N VAL A 110 16.37 -12.52 9.37
CA VAL A 110 15.44 -12.64 8.26
C VAL A 110 15.04 -11.24 7.81
N ALA A 111 15.44 -10.89 6.58
CA ALA A 111 15.10 -9.62 5.96
C ALA A 111 13.80 -9.78 5.12
N PRO A 112 12.98 -8.71 5.02
CA PRO A 112 11.84 -8.73 4.13
C PRO A 112 12.29 -8.87 2.68
N VAL A 113 11.61 -9.75 1.93
CA VAL A 113 11.88 -9.99 0.51
C VAL A 113 11.45 -8.80 -0.36
N ILE A 114 10.41 -8.10 0.10
CA ILE A 114 9.83 -6.94 -0.59
C ILE A 114 10.41 -5.69 0.03
N ASP A 115 11.17 -4.93 -0.76
CA ASP A 115 11.51 -3.56 -0.44
C ASP A 115 10.46 -2.65 -1.10
N ILE A 116 9.57 -2.07 -0.28
CA ILE A 116 8.53 -1.15 -0.74
C ILE A 116 9.10 0.13 -1.36
N ASN A 117 10.31 0.51 -0.94
CA ASN A 117 11.02 1.67 -1.43
C ASN A 117 11.91 1.32 -2.62
N LYS A 118 11.88 0.07 -3.09
CA LYS A 118 12.48 -0.32 -4.36
C LYS A 118 11.74 0.44 -5.46
N LEU A 119 12.44 1.37 -6.11
CA LEU A 119 11.92 2.39 -7.05
C LEU A 119 11.40 3.69 -6.39
N ASN A 120 11.82 4.02 -5.17
CA ASN A 120 11.54 5.30 -4.51
C ASN A 120 10.04 5.63 -4.40
N GLY A 121 9.23 4.68 -3.91
CA GLY A 121 7.79 4.87 -3.72
C GLY A 121 6.95 4.91 -5.01
N LYS A 122 7.56 4.70 -6.19
CA LYS A 122 6.88 4.79 -7.50
C LYS A 122 5.68 3.84 -7.65
N ALA A 123 5.70 2.70 -6.97
CA ALA A 123 4.58 1.77 -6.95
C ALA A 123 3.32 2.41 -6.34
N ILE A 124 3.48 3.12 -5.21
CA ILE A 124 2.39 3.82 -4.52
C ILE A 124 1.93 5.00 -5.36
N GLU A 125 2.86 5.80 -5.89
CA GLU A 125 2.54 6.90 -6.82
C GLU A 125 1.67 6.42 -7.99
N LEU A 126 2.05 5.31 -8.63
CA LEU A 126 1.35 4.79 -9.80
C LEU A 126 -0.03 4.25 -9.43
N ALA A 127 -0.16 3.57 -8.28
CA ALA A 127 -1.44 3.12 -7.75
C ALA A 127 -2.39 4.31 -7.51
N LEU A 128 -1.91 5.37 -6.87
CA LEU A 128 -2.68 6.59 -6.61
C LEU A 128 -3.10 7.32 -7.89
N LYS A 129 -2.17 7.51 -8.84
CA LYS A 129 -2.46 8.14 -10.14
C LYS A 129 -3.54 7.41 -10.93
N ARG A 130 -3.61 6.09 -10.77
CA ARG A 130 -4.62 5.23 -11.42
C ARG A 130 -5.88 5.02 -10.58
N LYS A 131 -5.98 5.68 -9.41
CA LYS A 131 -7.09 5.54 -8.46
C LYS A 131 -7.28 4.09 -7.95
N HIS A 132 -6.19 3.33 -7.89
CA HIS A 132 -6.15 2.02 -7.26
C HIS A 132 -5.85 2.18 -5.77
N PHE A 133 -6.85 2.64 -5.03
CA PHE A 133 -6.68 3.01 -3.62
C PHE A 133 -6.40 1.80 -2.73
N GLU A 134 -7.08 0.67 -2.91
CA GLU A 134 -6.83 -0.53 -2.09
C GLU A 134 -5.39 -1.06 -2.20
N PRO A 135 -4.82 -1.25 -3.42
CA PRO A 135 -3.40 -1.56 -3.54
C PRO A 135 -2.48 -0.52 -2.89
N ALA A 136 -2.80 0.77 -2.99
CA ALA A 136 -2.01 1.82 -2.35
C ALA A 136 -2.08 1.74 -0.81
N LYS A 137 -3.26 1.45 -0.23
CA LYS A 137 -3.42 1.24 1.22
C LYS A 137 -2.60 0.06 1.71
N LEU A 138 -2.65 -1.06 0.99
CA LEU A 138 -1.88 -2.27 1.30
C LEU A 138 -0.37 -2.01 1.28
N LEU A 139 0.10 -1.30 0.25
CA LEU A 139 1.50 -0.88 0.17
C LEU A 139 1.85 -0.01 1.39
N LEU A 140 1.07 1.03 1.70
CA LEU A 140 1.35 1.90 2.86
C LEU A 140 1.38 1.11 4.19
N ARG A 141 0.57 0.06 4.33
CA ARG A 141 0.55 -0.82 5.52
C ARG A 141 1.60 -1.94 5.50
N ALA A 142 2.37 -2.11 4.43
CA ALA A 142 3.31 -3.23 4.29
C ALA A 142 4.38 -3.30 5.40
N HIS A 143 4.74 -2.16 6.00
CA HIS A 143 5.65 -2.09 7.15
C HIS A 143 5.10 -2.71 8.44
N LYS A 144 3.78 -2.92 8.52
CA LYS A 144 3.10 -3.60 9.63
C LYS A 144 2.98 -5.10 9.43
N ILE A 145 3.29 -5.61 8.23
CA ILE A 145 3.24 -7.04 7.96
C ILE A 145 4.40 -7.70 8.70
N ILE A 146 4.08 -8.41 9.78
CA ILE A 146 5.03 -9.25 10.50
C ILE A 146 5.04 -10.59 9.78
N PRO A 147 6.17 -11.03 9.21
CA PRO A 147 6.24 -12.33 8.57
C PRO A 147 5.95 -13.42 9.60
N SER A 148 4.87 -14.17 9.44
CA SER A 148 4.61 -15.36 10.25
C SER A 148 5.49 -16.50 9.71
N TYR A 149 6.53 -16.86 10.46
CA TYR A 149 7.28 -18.07 10.18
C TYR A 149 6.80 -19.18 11.11
N THR A 150 5.90 -20.03 10.60
CA THR A 150 5.66 -21.34 11.20
C THR A 150 6.84 -22.24 10.83
N LYS A 151 7.89 -22.28 11.66
CA LYS A 151 8.97 -23.27 11.53
C LYS A 151 8.89 -24.28 12.66
N GLY A 152 8.84 -25.57 12.30
CA GLY A 152 9.01 -26.70 13.22
C GLY A 152 10.43 -26.86 13.78
N ARG A 153 11.22 -25.78 13.87
CA ARG A 153 12.54 -25.77 14.53
C ARG A 153 12.62 -24.58 15.48
N SER A 154 13.12 -24.86 16.68
CA SER A 154 13.14 -24.00 17.88
C SER A 154 14.20 -22.88 17.87
N GLU A 155 14.82 -22.56 16.73
CA GLU A 155 15.88 -21.55 16.71
C GLU A 155 15.28 -20.13 16.67
N PRO A 156 15.68 -19.24 17.60
CA PRO A 156 15.26 -17.85 17.59
C PRO A 156 15.81 -17.13 16.36
N TYR A 157 14.98 -16.30 15.73
CA TYR A 157 15.36 -15.47 14.60
C TYR A 157 14.98 -14.01 14.86
N LYS A 158 15.75 -13.09 14.27
CA LYS A 158 15.44 -11.66 14.29
C LYS A 158 14.78 -11.29 12.97
N ALA A 159 13.47 -11.00 13.01
CA ALA A 159 12.75 -10.46 11.87
C ALA A 159 12.94 -8.93 11.80
N PHE A 160 13.21 -8.43 10.60
CA PHE A 160 13.21 -6.99 10.33
C PHE A 160 11.87 -6.60 9.72
N ASN A 161 11.24 -5.57 10.26
CA ASN A 161 10.04 -5.00 9.66
C ASN A 161 10.39 -4.32 8.34
N CYS A 162 9.46 -4.36 7.37
CA CYS A 162 9.55 -3.54 6.18
C CYS A 162 9.69 -2.06 6.59
N LYS A 163 10.49 -1.29 5.86
CA LYS A 163 10.57 0.16 6.08
C LYS A 163 9.23 0.81 5.75
N ARG A 164 8.96 1.95 6.37
CA ARG A 164 7.84 2.82 5.98
C ARG A 164 8.02 3.28 4.54
N ALA A 165 6.92 3.65 3.90
CA ALA A 165 6.96 4.12 2.53
C ALA A 165 7.72 5.45 2.46
N ASP A 166 8.76 5.50 1.63
CA ASP A 166 9.42 6.75 1.25
C ASP A 166 8.48 7.52 0.32
N LEU A 167 7.94 8.60 0.86
CA LEU A 167 7.03 9.48 0.13
C LEU A 167 7.75 10.68 -0.47
N SER A 168 9.06 10.89 -0.27
CA SER A 168 9.81 12.11 -0.66
C SER A 168 9.55 12.64 -2.07
N ARG A 169 9.14 11.79 -3.01
CA ARG A 169 8.83 12.15 -4.41
C ARG A 169 7.38 12.52 -4.68
N PHE A 170 6.52 12.51 -3.67
CA PHE A 170 5.11 12.81 -3.82
C PHE A 170 4.93 14.31 -4.05
N SER A 171 4.62 14.68 -5.29
CA SER A 171 4.32 16.08 -5.61
C SER A 171 2.88 16.44 -5.27
N ARG A 172 2.58 17.74 -5.19
CA ARG A 172 1.21 18.28 -5.11
C ARG A 172 0.27 17.68 -6.16
N SER A 173 0.78 17.29 -7.33
CA SER A 173 -0.03 16.66 -8.39
C SER A 173 -0.60 15.28 -8.00
N ILE A 174 0.03 14.58 -7.06
CA ILE A 174 -0.44 13.29 -6.53
C ILE A 174 -1.37 13.51 -5.32
N ILE A 175 -1.05 14.49 -4.47
CA ILE A 175 -1.80 14.78 -3.25
C ILE A 175 -3.12 15.49 -3.56
N ASN A 176 -3.12 16.47 -4.46
CA ASN A 176 -4.30 17.30 -4.74
C ASN A 176 -5.55 16.48 -5.13
N PRO A 177 -5.45 15.47 -6.03
CA PRO A 177 -6.60 14.64 -6.37
C PRO A 177 -7.15 13.79 -5.22
N LEU A 178 -6.37 13.57 -4.15
CA LEU A 178 -6.81 12.80 -2.97
C LEU A 178 -7.59 13.64 -1.97
N LEU A 179 -7.66 14.96 -2.17
CA LEU A 179 -8.39 15.88 -1.28
C LEU A 179 -9.87 15.98 -1.61
N ASP A 180 -10.29 15.41 -2.74
CA ASP A 180 -11.70 15.30 -3.09
C ASP A 180 -12.42 14.36 -2.10
N LYS A 181 -13.73 14.60 -1.92
CA LYS A 181 -14.55 13.83 -0.98
C LYS A 181 -14.44 12.32 -1.29
N ASP A 182 -14.35 11.51 -0.23
CA ASP A 182 -14.22 10.03 -0.22
C ASP A 182 -12.78 9.46 -0.21
N GLN A 183 -11.73 10.29 -0.15
CA GLN A 183 -10.33 9.83 -0.08
C GLN A 183 -9.58 10.23 1.20
N ALA A 184 -10.31 10.60 2.26
CA ALA A 184 -9.71 10.99 3.54
C ALA A 184 -8.85 9.86 4.16
N GLU A 185 -9.30 8.61 4.06
CA GLU A 185 -8.59 7.46 4.62
C GLU A 185 -7.18 7.30 4.02
N ILE A 186 -7.03 7.50 2.71
CA ILE A 186 -5.72 7.34 2.08
C ILE A 186 -4.76 8.47 2.43
N LEU A 187 -5.27 9.69 2.61
CA LEU A 187 -4.49 10.81 3.13
C LEU A 187 -4.01 10.54 4.56
N GLN A 188 -4.89 10.05 5.44
CA GLN A 188 -4.52 9.65 6.80
C GLN A 188 -3.43 8.58 6.79
N LEU A 189 -3.52 7.60 5.88
CA LEU A 189 -2.47 6.58 5.73
C LEU A 189 -1.15 7.15 5.21
N LEU A 190 -1.18 8.10 4.26
CA LEU A 190 0.02 8.77 3.77
C LEU A 190 0.73 9.55 4.90
N ILE A 191 -0.04 10.27 5.71
CA ILE A 191 0.47 11.02 6.86
C ILE A 191 1.04 10.06 7.92
N GLY A 192 0.25 9.07 8.33
CA GLY A 192 0.59 8.24 9.48
C GLY A 192 1.59 7.12 9.20
N GLN A 193 1.71 6.68 7.94
CA GLN A 193 2.54 5.52 7.55
C GLN A 193 3.71 5.89 6.63
N GLY A 194 3.80 7.13 6.16
CA GLY A 194 4.94 7.64 5.39
C GLY A 194 6.18 7.91 6.25
N GLU A 195 7.35 7.89 5.63
CA GLU A 195 8.64 8.22 6.28
C GLU A 195 9.00 9.71 6.18
N SER A 196 8.37 10.48 5.28
CA SER A 196 8.78 11.86 4.96
C SER A 196 7.86 12.93 5.57
N SER A 197 8.44 13.84 6.34
CA SER A 197 7.79 15.03 6.93
C SER A 197 7.47 16.14 5.93
N GLU A 198 8.09 16.13 4.75
CA GLU A 198 7.89 17.16 3.73
C GLU A 198 6.44 17.14 3.19
N HIS A 199 5.84 15.96 3.10
CA HIS A 199 4.44 15.82 2.68
C HIS A 199 3.48 16.31 3.74
N THR A 200 3.82 16.13 5.01
CA THR A 200 3.02 16.63 6.12
C THR A 200 2.80 18.13 6.00
N SER A 201 3.88 18.86 5.69
CA SER A 201 3.82 20.31 5.47
C SER A 201 2.92 20.68 4.26
N THR A 202 3.06 19.93 3.16
CA THR A 202 2.26 20.14 1.95
C THR A 202 0.78 19.83 2.17
N ILE A 203 0.46 18.69 2.79
CA ILE A 203 -0.91 18.25 3.08
C ILE A 203 -1.58 19.25 4.03
N LEU A 204 -0.86 19.76 5.01
CA LEU A 204 -1.37 20.75 5.96
C LEU A 204 -1.57 22.13 5.32
N GLU A 205 -0.65 22.58 4.46
CA GLU A 205 -0.83 23.81 3.66
C GLU A 205 -2.09 23.70 2.80
N ILE A 206 -2.27 22.58 2.09
CA ILE A 206 -3.45 22.42 1.23
C ILE A 206 -4.73 22.26 2.07
N GLY A 207 -4.68 21.51 3.18
CA GLY A 207 -5.80 21.39 4.12
C GLY A 207 -6.22 22.75 4.67
N THR A 208 -5.25 23.60 4.98
CA THR A 208 -5.47 24.99 5.38
C THR A 208 -6.11 25.80 4.26
N GLU A 209 -5.55 25.78 3.05
CA GLU A 209 -6.08 26.51 1.90
C GLU A 209 -7.55 26.13 1.60
N LYS A 210 -7.89 24.85 1.76
CA LYS A 210 -9.21 24.29 1.49
C LYS A 210 -10.19 24.41 2.67
N ASN A 211 -9.79 24.99 3.80
CA ASN A 211 -10.56 25.00 5.04
C ASN A 211 -11.02 23.59 5.49
N ASN A 212 -10.18 22.57 5.28
CA ASN A 212 -10.48 21.19 5.63
C ASN A 212 -9.99 20.88 7.05
N MET A 213 -10.84 21.20 8.03
CA MET A 213 -10.53 21.03 9.45
C MET A 213 -10.15 19.60 9.84
N ILE A 214 -10.81 18.59 9.27
CA ILE A 214 -10.54 17.18 9.58
C ILE A 214 -9.10 16.83 9.20
N LEU A 215 -8.72 17.17 7.97
CA LEU A 215 -7.36 16.92 7.49
C LEU A 215 -6.31 17.68 8.30
N VAL A 216 -6.57 18.95 8.64
CA VAL A 216 -5.67 19.75 9.46
C VAL A 216 -5.44 19.08 10.83
N LYS A 217 -6.51 18.63 11.48
CA LYS A 217 -6.42 17.93 12.78
C LYS A 217 -5.67 16.61 12.66
N ASP A 218 -5.97 15.80 11.65
CA ASP A 218 -5.30 14.51 11.44
C ASP A 218 -3.80 14.71 11.26
N VAL A 219 -3.39 15.66 10.42
CA VAL A 219 -1.98 15.98 10.23
C VAL A 219 -1.32 16.41 11.53
N LEU A 220 -1.97 17.34 12.23
CA LEU A 220 -1.43 17.89 13.47
C LEU A 220 -1.28 16.83 14.57
N VAL A 221 -2.18 15.85 14.66
CA VAL A 221 -2.08 14.74 15.63
C VAL A 221 -0.88 13.84 15.34
N TYR A 222 -0.56 13.61 14.07
CA TYR A 222 0.53 12.71 13.68
C TYR A 222 1.92 13.34 13.80
N ASP A 223 2.04 14.66 13.66
CA ASP A 223 3.34 15.34 13.52
C ASP A 223 3.65 16.34 14.64
N ILE A 224 2.97 16.17 15.80
CA ILE A 224 3.17 16.95 17.04
C ILE A 224 4.67 17.10 17.39
N GLY A 225 5.49 16.08 17.13
CA GLY A 225 6.91 16.09 17.50
C GLY A 225 7.84 16.86 16.56
N ASN A 226 7.41 17.21 15.34
CA ASN A 226 8.30 17.63 14.25
C ASN A 226 7.94 19.00 13.66
N HIS A 227 6.88 19.63 14.14
CA HIS A 227 6.44 20.92 13.65
C HIS A 227 7.41 22.04 14.04
N ASN A 228 8.23 22.42 13.06
CA ASN A 228 9.10 23.58 13.17
C ASN A 228 8.22 24.85 13.28
N LYS A 229 8.48 25.73 14.26
CA LYS A 229 7.73 26.98 14.52
C LYS A 229 7.44 27.81 13.25
N CYS A 230 8.36 27.75 12.28
CA CYS A 230 8.21 28.36 10.95
C CYS A 230 6.94 27.90 10.22
N PHE A 231 6.58 26.62 10.35
CA PHE A 231 5.43 26.03 9.70
C PHE A 231 4.11 26.59 10.26
N ILE A 232 3.94 26.61 11.58
CA ILE A 232 2.73 27.14 12.23
C ILE A 232 2.51 28.60 11.83
N ASN A 233 3.57 29.40 11.80
CA ASN A 233 3.49 30.80 11.36
C ASN A 233 3.02 30.95 9.91
N ASN A 234 3.52 30.10 9.01
CA ASN A 234 3.09 30.10 7.60
C ASN A 234 1.62 29.68 7.47
N ALA A 235 1.18 28.68 8.23
CA ALA A 235 -0.21 28.24 8.25
C ALA A 235 -1.15 29.33 8.80
N LEU A 236 -0.79 29.99 9.91
CA LEU A 236 -1.55 31.11 10.47
C LEU A 236 -1.63 32.30 9.51
N LYS A 237 -0.53 32.63 8.82
CA LYS A 237 -0.53 33.64 7.77
C LYS A 237 -1.50 33.28 6.65
N LEU A 238 -1.45 32.04 6.16
CA LEU A 238 -2.33 31.55 5.10
C LEU A 238 -3.81 31.56 5.53
N VAL A 239 -4.10 31.17 6.78
CA VAL A 239 -5.45 31.26 7.34
C VAL A 239 -5.94 32.71 7.35
N SER A 240 -5.11 33.64 7.80
CA SER A 240 -5.45 35.07 7.86
C SER A 240 -5.75 35.63 6.47
N GLU A 241 -4.92 35.29 5.47
CA GLU A 241 -5.11 35.71 4.08
C GLU A 241 -6.39 35.15 3.45
N LYS A 242 -6.82 33.93 3.84
CA LYS A 242 -7.98 33.25 3.27
C LYS A 242 -9.28 33.44 4.09
N GLY A 243 -9.19 33.96 5.31
CA GLY A 243 -10.33 34.14 6.22
C GLY A 243 -10.84 32.84 6.87
N HIS A 244 -10.00 31.81 7.00
CA HIS A 244 -10.38 30.49 7.52
C HIS A 244 -10.33 30.41 9.06
N ILE A 245 -11.17 31.21 9.71
CA ILE A 245 -11.12 31.48 11.17
C ILE A 245 -11.07 30.20 12.01
N GLU A 246 -11.87 29.19 11.67
CA GLU A 246 -11.92 27.94 12.43
C GLU A 246 -10.58 27.21 12.43
N VAL A 247 -9.96 27.05 11.26
CA VAL A 247 -8.64 26.43 11.12
C VAL A 247 -7.57 27.24 11.85
N GLY A 248 -7.67 28.58 11.84
CA GLY A 248 -6.80 29.46 12.61
C GLY A 248 -6.88 29.21 14.12
N ASN A 249 -8.12 29.11 14.64
CA ASN A 249 -8.35 28.79 16.04
C ASN A 249 -7.76 27.41 16.41
N CYS A 250 -7.81 26.44 15.49
CA CYS A 250 -7.18 25.12 15.68
C CYS A 250 -5.66 25.26 15.89
N PHE A 251 -4.96 26.01 15.04
CA PHE A 251 -3.52 26.25 15.18
C PHE A 251 -3.17 27.00 16.46
N SER A 252 -3.91 28.06 16.80
CA SER A 252 -3.67 28.83 18.03
C SER A 252 -3.87 28.00 19.30
N SER A 253 -4.87 27.10 19.31
CA SER A 253 -5.10 26.20 20.44
C SER A 253 -3.95 25.21 20.67
N MET A 254 -3.34 24.72 19.58
CA MET A 254 -2.17 23.86 19.67
C MET A 254 -0.93 24.61 20.15
N GLU A 255 -0.67 25.82 19.65
CA GLU A 255 0.50 26.60 20.07
C GLU A 255 0.49 26.87 21.60
N LEU A 256 -0.69 27.14 22.17
CA LEU A 256 -0.88 27.25 23.62
C LEU A 256 -0.57 25.93 24.35
N THR A 257 -1.01 24.80 23.80
CA THR A 257 -0.76 23.47 24.39
C THR A 257 0.72 23.12 24.37
N PHE A 258 1.42 23.40 23.26
CA PHE A 258 2.88 23.21 23.16
C PHE A 258 3.66 24.10 24.12
N MET A 259 3.30 25.38 24.21
CA MET A 259 3.94 26.29 25.17
C MET A 259 3.76 25.81 26.60
N LEU A 260 2.57 25.33 26.98
CA LEU A 260 2.33 24.77 28.31
C LEU A 260 3.16 23.51 28.58
N ILE A 261 3.23 22.57 27.64
CA ILE A 261 4.04 21.35 27.77
C ILE A 261 5.53 21.69 27.91
N THR A 262 6.03 22.65 27.14
CA THR A 262 7.44 23.06 27.16
C THR A 262 7.82 23.77 28.47
N ILE A 263 6.88 24.46 29.11
CA ILE A 263 7.10 25.11 30.42
C ILE A 263 7.10 24.08 31.57
N MET A 264 6.40 22.95 31.40
CA MET A 264 6.27 21.92 32.44
C MET A 264 7.37 20.85 32.39
N LEU A 265 8.17 20.79 31.34
CA LEU A 265 9.33 19.89 31.17
C LEU A 265 10.65 20.63 31.47
#